data_AF-A0A966D0F9-F1
#
_entry.id   AF-A0A966D0F9-F1
#
_cell.length_a   1.000
_cell.length_b   1.000
_cell.length_c   1.000
_cell.angle_alpha   90.00
_cell.angle_beta   90.00
_cell.angle_gamma   90.00
#
_symmetry.space_group_name_H-M   'P 1'
#
loop_
_entity.id
_entity.type
_entity.pdbx_description
1 polymer ?
#
loop_
_entity_poly.entity_id
_entity_poly.type
_entity_poly.pdbx_seq_one_letter_code
_entity_poly.pdbx_strand_id
1 'polypeptide(L)'
;MKYFSKFMLWILGWKAMEPPVPEPKCIILGVPHTSAWDFIISFFYYSSMGRTASVMVKKSFFKWPMGPFVRAMGGIPVDKKKGPPAPRK
;
A
#
# COMPACT_ATOMS: atom_id res chain seq x y z
N MET A 1 12.00 3.18 -10.01
CA MET A 1 11.82 2.07 -9.05
C MET A 1 11.11 0.83 -9.62
N LYS A 2 10.51 0.87 -10.82
CA LYS A 2 9.71 -0.25 -11.37
C LYS A 2 10.46 -1.60 -11.42
N TYR A 3 11.71 -1.60 -11.87
CA TYR A 3 12.53 -2.82 -11.98
C TYR A 3 12.95 -3.38 -10.61
N PHE A 4 13.29 -2.51 -9.66
CA PHE A 4 13.66 -2.92 -8.30
C PHE A 4 12.46 -3.55 -7.56
N SER A 5 11.28 -2.96 -7.69
CA SER A 5 10.06 -3.52 -7.12
C SER A 5 9.64 -4.83 -7.79
N LYS A 6 9.76 -4.95 -9.12
CA LYS A 6 9.54 -6.23 -9.83
C LYS A 6 10.53 -7.31 -9.37
N PHE A 7 11.79 -6.94 -9.16
CA PHE A 7 12.81 -7.86 -8.66
C PHE A 7 12.54 -8.32 -7.24
N MET A 8 12.13 -7.43 -6.33
CA MET A 8 11.73 -7.84 -4.98
C MET A 8 10.46 -8.70 -4.96
N LEU A 9 9.46 -8.37 -5.79
CA LEU A 9 8.28 -9.22 -5.92
C LEU A 9 8.68 -10.61 -6.40
N TRP A 10 9.58 -10.70 -7.40
CA TRP A 10 10.07 -11.98 -7.91
C TRP A 10 10.80 -12.80 -6.83
N ILE A 11 11.65 -12.18 -6.01
CA ILE A 11 12.29 -12.83 -4.85
C ILE A 11 11.25 -13.34 -3.84
N LEU A 12 10.19 -12.56 -3.61
CA LEU A 12 9.09 -12.95 -2.74
C LEU A 12 8.17 -14.02 -3.37
N GLY A 13 8.40 -14.42 -4.62
CA GLY A 13 7.59 -15.38 -5.37
C GLY A 13 6.35 -14.77 -6.06
N TRP A 14 6.24 -13.44 -6.08
CA TRP A 14 5.11 -12.71 -6.65
C TRP A 14 5.44 -12.18 -8.05
N LYS A 15 4.52 -12.36 -8.98
CA LYS A 15 4.57 -11.71 -10.30
C LYS A 15 3.57 -10.55 -10.33
N ALA A 16 4.05 -9.36 -10.67
CA ALA A 16 3.16 -8.23 -10.93
C ALA A 16 2.34 -8.51 -12.20
N MET A 17 1.01 -8.47 -12.08
CA MET A 17 0.11 -8.65 -13.21
C MET A 17 0.17 -7.42 -14.13
N GLU A 18 0.26 -7.67 -15.45
CA GLU A 18 0.15 -6.67 -16.49
C GLU A 18 -1.08 -6.99 -17.36
N PRO A 19 -1.91 -6.00 -17.75
CA PRO A 19 -1.74 -4.57 -17.53
C PRO A 19 -2.08 -4.14 -16.08
N PRO A 20 -1.37 -3.15 -15.52
CA PRO A 20 -1.79 -2.50 -14.28
C PRO A 20 -3.17 -1.89 -14.51
N VAL A 21 -4.06 -2.02 -13.53
CA VAL A 21 -5.47 -1.61 -13.55
C VAL A 21 -5.73 -0.51 -14.58
N PRO A 22 -6.47 -0.81 -15.67
CA PRO A 22 -6.55 0.04 -16.85
C PRO A 22 -7.13 1.42 -16.53
N GLU A 23 -7.91 1.51 -15.45
CA GLU A 23 -8.53 2.74 -15.00
C GLU A 23 -7.51 3.69 -14.33
N PRO A 24 -7.64 5.01 -14.55
CA PRO A 24 -6.80 6.02 -13.91
C PRO A 24 -7.07 6.16 -12.40
N LYS A 25 -8.23 5.71 -11.91
CA LYS A 25 -8.60 5.69 -10.50
C LYS A 25 -9.19 4.33 -10.15
N CYS A 26 -8.57 3.64 -9.22
CA CYS A 26 -9.01 2.31 -8.78
C CYS A 26 -8.76 2.12 -7.29
N ILE A 27 -9.60 1.31 -6.66
CA ILE A 27 -9.38 0.82 -5.29
C ILE A 27 -8.95 -0.63 -5.41
N ILE A 28 -7.77 -0.95 -4.91
CA ILE A 28 -7.29 -2.33 -4.87
C ILE A 28 -7.39 -2.81 -3.43
N LEU A 29 -8.08 -3.93 -3.25
CA LEU A 29 -8.28 -4.57 -1.95
C LEU A 29 -7.23 -5.68 -1.79
N GLY A 30 -6.32 -5.50 -0.83
CA GLY A 30 -5.41 -6.57 -0.40
C GLY A 30 -6.07 -7.37 0.72
N VAL A 31 -6.67 -8.51 0.40
CA VAL A 31 -7.33 -9.42 1.37
C VAL A 31 -6.72 -10.80 1.14
N PRO A 32 -6.48 -11.64 2.17
CA PRO A 32 -6.69 -11.48 3.61
C PRO A 32 -5.55 -10.73 4.33
N HIS A 33 -5.88 -9.99 5.39
CA HIS A 33 -4.87 -9.38 6.26
C HIS A 33 -4.42 -10.40 7.31
N THR A 34 -3.51 -11.29 6.93
CA THR A 34 -2.94 -12.28 7.84
C THR A 34 -1.81 -11.69 8.67
N SER A 35 -1.06 -10.71 8.14
CA SER A 35 0.03 -10.06 8.86
C SER A 35 0.40 -8.68 8.31
N ALA A 36 1.32 -7.97 8.97
CA ALA A 36 1.85 -6.70 8.47
C ALA A 36 2.60 -6.84 7.12
N TRP A 37 3.00 -8.07 6.75
CA TRP A 37 3.67 -8.35 5.47
C TRP A 37 2.76 -8.10 4.28
N ASP A 38 1.44 -8.24 4.43
CA ASP A 38 0.47 -7.93 3.37
C ASP A 38 0.60 -6.48 2.90
N PHE A 39 0.94 -5.55 3.83
CA PHE A 39 1.17 -4.15 3.50
C PHE A 39 2.47 -3.94 2.71
N ILE A 40 3.54 -4.66 3.06
CA ILE A 40 4.83 -4.57 2.37
C ILE A 40 4.71 -5.11 0.93
N ILE A 41 4.04 -6.25 0.75
CA ILE A 41 3.79 -6.84 -0.57
C ILE A 41 2.94 -5.90 -1.41
N SER A 42 1.86 -5.36 -0.84
CA SER A 42 0.99 -4.38 -1.51
C SER A 42 1.79 -3.14 -1.92
N PHE A 43 2.65 -2.61 -1.05
CA PHE A 43 3.50 -1.46 -1.37
C PHE A 43 4.45 -1.74 -2.54
N PHE A 44 5.14 -2.88 -2.55
CA PHE A 44 6.01 -3.25 -3.67
C PHE A 44 5.21 -3.43 -4.96
N TYR A 45 4.01 -3.99 -4.89
CA TYR A 45 3.10 -4.09 -6.03
C TYR A 45 2.77 -2.70 -6.61
N TYR A 46 2.29 -1.76 -5.80
CA TYR A 46 1.98 -0.41 -6.25
C TYR A 46 3.22 0.35 -6.78
N SER A 47 4.36 0.21 -6.10
CA SER A 47 5.62 0.81 -6.52
C SER A 47 6.12 0.23 -7.86
N SER A 48 5.86 -1.06 -8.11
CA SER A 48 6.15 -1.71 -9.40
C SER A 48 5.30 -1.14 -10.54
N MET A 49 4.06 -0.73 -10.25
CA MET A 49 3.18 -0.05 -11.21
C MET A 49 3.60 1.41 -11.47
N GLY A 50 4.49 1.98 -10.64
CA GLY A 50 4.92 3.37 -10.73
C GLY A 50 3.81 4.38 -10.47
N ARG A 51 2.74 3.98 -9.76
CA ARG A 51 1.65 4.85 -9.33
C ARG A 51 1.78 5.14 -7.83
N THR A 52 1.37 6.33 -7.42
CA THR A 52 1.31 6.71 -5.99
C THR A 52 0.06 6.10 -5.36
N ALA A 53 0.23 5.07 -4.54
CA ALA A 53 -0.87 4.47 -3.80
C ALA A 53 -1.16 5.25 -2.52
N SER A 54 -2.45 5.48 -2.26
CA SER A 54 -2.92 5.97 -0.97
C SER A 54 -3.56 4.80 -0.22
N VAL A 55 -2.87 4.29 0.80
CA VAL A 55 -3.32 3.10 1.53
C VAL A 55 -3.90 3.50 2.87
N MET A 56 -5.15 3.11 3.14
CA MET A 56 -5.77 3.32 4.44
C MET A 56 -5.24 2.30 5.44
N VAL A 57 -4.51 2.76 6.46
CA VAL A 57 -3.91 1.90 7.47
C VAL A 57 -4.40 2.30 8.86
N LYS A 58 -4.64 1.31 9.74
CA LYS A 58 -5.07 1.57 11.12
C LYS A 58 -4.03 2.45 11.82
N LYS A 59 -4.48 3.49 12.53
CA LYS A 59 -3.61 4.45 13.24
C LYS A 59 -2.60 3.79 14.20
N SER A 60 -2.89 2.60 14.72
CA SER A 60 -1.94 1.85 15.57
C SER A 60 -0.62 1.49 14.88
N PHE A 61 -0.62 1.35 13.55
CA PHE A 61 0.60 1.09 12.76
C PHE A 61 1.46 2.34 12.54
N PHE A 62 0.92 3.53 12.83
CA PHE A 62 1.67 4.78 12.72
C PHE A 62 2.53 5.07 13.97
N LYS A 63 2.62 4.11 14.90
CA LYS A 63 3.49 4.21 16.07
C LYS A 63 4.95 3.98 15.66
N TRP A 64 5.86 4.65 16.35
CA TRP A 64 7.30 4.46 16.16
C TRP A 64 7.67 2.99 16.44
N PRO A 65 8.51 2.33 15.64
CA PRO A 65 9.36 2.87 14.56
C PRO A 65 8.75 2.84 13.14
N MET A 66 7.62 2.16 12.92
CA MET A 66 7.04 2.00 11.56
C MET A 66 6.29 3.23 11.04
N GLY A 67 5.92 4.17 11.92
CA GLY A 67 5.14 5.36 11.53
C GLY A 67 5.70 6.20 10.39
N PRO A 68 6.98 6.61 10.41
CA PRO A 68 7.60 7.37 9.32
C PRO A 68 7.59 6.61 7.99
N PHE A 69 7.84 5.30 8.03
CA PHE A 69 7.82 4.44 6.85
C PHE A 69 6.43 4.37 6.22
N VAL A 70 5.39 4.11 7.02
CA VAL A 70 4.00 4.03 6.53
C VAL A 70 3.54 5.37 5.95
N ARG A 71 3.96 6.50 6.53
CA ARG A 71 3.68 7.85 5.98
C ARG A 71 4.40 8.12 4.66
N ALA A 72 5.69 7.77 4.57
CA ALA A 72 6.46 7.92 3.34
C ALA A 72 5.89 7.08 2.18
N MET A 73 5.26 5.95 2.49
CA MET A 73 4.60 5.07 1.53
C MET A 73 3.19 5.52 1.10
N GLY A 74 2.69 6.67 1.57
CA GLY A 74 1.34 7.15 1.24
C GLY A 74 0.24 6.59 2.15
N GLY A 75 0.60 6.09 3.34
CA GLY A 75 -0.34 5.57 4.32
C GLY A 75 -1.19 6.69 4.94
N ILE A 76 -2.51 6.55 4.85
CA ILE A 76 -3.50 7.42 5.48
C ILE A 76 -3.97 6.76 6.79
N PRO A 77 -3.74 7.38 7.96
CA PRO A 77 -4.17 6.83 9.24
C PRO A 77 -5.69 6.88 9.35
N VAL A 78 -6.32 5.71 9.48
CA VAL A 78 -7.75 5.59 9.76
C VAL A 78 -7.95 5.22 11.23
N ASP A 79 -8.73 6.06 11.93
CA ASP A 79 -9.21 5.82 13.28
C ASP A 79 -10.54 5.08 13.21
N LYS A 80 -10.64 3.86 13.77
CA LYS A 80 -11.92 3.14 13.82
C LYS A 80 -12.93 3.75 14.81
N LYS A 81 -12.46 4.65 15.70
CA LYS A 81 -13.27 5.27 16.76
C LYS A 81 -13.90 6.62 16.36
N LYS A 82 -13.50 7.21 15.24
CA LYS A 82 -14.07 8.44 14.70
C LYS A 82 -14.42 8.14 13.23
N GLY A 83 -15.58 8.59 12.77
CA GLY A 83 -16.04 8.37 11.39
C GLY A 83 -15.01 8.79 10.34
N PRO A 84 -15.24 8.41 9.06
CA PRO A 84 -14.26 8.59 7.99
C PRO A 84 -13.72 10.03 7.94
N PRO A 85 -12.39 10.21 7.82
CA PRO A 85 -11.81 11.55 7.73
C PRO A 85 -12.32 12.26 6.48
N ALA A 86 -12.57 13.57 6.58
CA ALA A 86 -13.02 14.38 5.46
C ALA A 86 -12.03 14.28 4.29
N PRO A 87 -12.51 14.14 3.04
CA PRO A 87 -11.65 14.08 1.87
C PRO A 87 -10.82 15.36 1.78
N ARG A 88 -9.49 15.24 1.71
CA ARG A 88 -8.64 16.38 1.36
C ARG A 88 -8.69 16.58 -0.15
N LYS A 89 -8.96 17.83 -0.54
CA LYS A 89 -8.86 18.32 -1.93
C LYS A 89 -7.42 18.26 -2.40
#